data_AF-A0A939XEE7-F1
#
_entry.id   AF-A0A939XEE7-F1
#
_cell.length_a   1.000
_cell.length_b   1.000
_cell.length_c   1.000
_cell.angle_alpha   90.00
_cell.angle_beta   90.00
_cell.angle_gamma   90.00
#
_symmetry.space_group_name_H-M   'P 1'
#
loop_
_entity.id
_entity.type
_entity.pdbx_description
1 polymer ?
#
loop_
_entity_poly.entity_id
_entity_poly.type
_entity_poly.pdbx_seq_one_letter_code
_entity_poly.pdbx_strand_id
1 'polypeptide(L)'
;MANFTEKAIRETFVELLNEYPLSQITVKMIVEKCGINRNSFYYHYQDIPALIEEMVLEETNRIVEEYPSIDSIETALKAAIDFASKYRKPILHIYNSVNRDIFERYLWNVCKYTVK
;
A
#
# COMPACT_ATOMS: atom_id res chain seq x y z
N MET A 1 16.54 -7.88 -13.18
CA MET A 1 16.92 -7.86 -11.75
C MET A 1 16.19 -6.76 -10.99
N ALA A 2 16.14 -5.51 -11.50
CA ALA A 2 15.41 -4.40 -10.86
C ALA A 2 13.99 -4.78 -10.38
N ASN A 3 13.15 -5.38 -11.23
CA ASN A 3 11.78 -5.77 -10.85
C ASN A 3 11.72 -6.85 -9.76
N PHE A 4 12.77 -7.68 -9.61
CA PHE A 4 12.80 -8.69 -8.55
C PHE A 4 13.13 -8.05 -7.20
N THR A 5 14.11 -7.14 -7.17
CA THR A 5 14.48 -6.39 -5.97
C THR A 5 13.35 -5.48 -5.51
N GLU A 6 12.71 -4.79 -6.43
CA GLU A 6 11.56 -3.93 -6.13
C GLU A 6 10.40 -4.73 -5.51
N LYS A 7 10.04 -5.86 -6.12
CA LYS A 7 9.00 -6.74 -5.59
C LYS A 7 9.34 -7.25 -4.19
N ALA A 8 10.59 -7.67 -3.96
CA ALA A 8 11.04 -8.13 -2.66
C ALA A 8 10.97 -7.03 -1.58
N ILE A 9 11.29 -5.78 -1.93
CA ILE A 9 11.13 -4.62 -1.03
C ILE A 9 9.67 -4.45 -0.63
N ARG A 10 8.74 -4.49 -1.59
CA ARG A 10 7.30 -4.32 -1.34
C ARG A 10 6.73 -5.44 -0.47
N GLU A 11 7.06 -6.69 -0.77
CA GLU A 11 6.62 -7.86 0.01
C GLU A 11 7.15 -7.78 1.45
N THR A 12 8.45 -7.49 1.61
CA THR A 12 9.08 -7.30 2.93
C THR A 12 8.41 -6.18 3.72
N PHE A 13 8.08 -5.07 3.06
CA PHE A 13 7.42 -3.94 3.70
C PHE A 13 6.01 -4.29 4.19
N VAL A 14 5.23 -5.04 3.41
CA VAL A 14 3.90 -5.53 3.82
C VAL A 14 4.01 -6.48 5.01
N GLU A 15 4.99 -7.38 5.03
CA GLU A 15 5.25 -8.24 6.19
C GLU A 15 5.54 -7.41 7.45
N LEU A 16 6.43 -6.42 7.34
CA LEU A 16 6.74 -5.52 8.46
C LEU A 16 5.51 -4.74 8.92
N LEU A 17 4.66 -4.28 8.01
CA LEU A 17 3.40 -3.61 8.33
C LEU A 17 2.38 -4.53 9.02
N ASN A 18 2.49 -5.85 8.86
CA ASN A 18 1.66 -6.81 9.60
C ASN A 18 2.14 -7.04 11.04
N GLU A 19 3.40 -6.71 11.33
CA GLU A 19 4.05 -6.91 12.62
C GLU A 19 4.16 -5.62 13.44
N TYR A 20 4.45 -4.49 12.80
CA TYR A 20 4.81 -3.22 13.45
C TYR A 20 3.98 -2.03 12.93
N PRO A 21 3.67 -1.04 13.80
CA PRO A 21 3.18 0.25 13.36
C PRO A 21 4.16 0.94 12.38
N LEU A 22 3.65 1.70 11.41
CA LEU A 22 4.48 2.34 10.39
C LEU A 22 5.57 3.24 11.00
N SER A 23 5.28 3.93 12.11
CA SER A 23 6.23 4.81 12.79
C SER A 23 7.49 4.10 13.32
N GLN A 24 7.46 2.78 13.43
CA GLN A 24 8.60 1.96 13.87
C GLN A 24 9.38 1.36 12.70
N ILE A 25 8.79 1.33 11.50
CA ILE A 25 9.42 0.72 10.33
C ILE A 25 10.44 1.70 9.74
N THR A 26 11.66 1.20 9.49
CA THR A 26 12.74 1.99 8.92
C THR A 26 13.30 1.34 7.66
N VAL A 27 13.95 2.13 6.80
CA VAL A 27 14.68 1.60 5.63
C VAL A 27 15.68 0.52 6.05
N LYS A 28 16.32 0.68 7.21
CA LYS A 28 17.26 -0.32 7.76
C LYS A 28 16.57 -1.68 7.97
N MET A 29 15.40 -1.70 8.62
CA MET A 29 14.66 -2.94 8.85
C MET A 29 14.25 -3.62 7.54
N ILE A 30 13.82 -2.84 6.55
CA ILE A 30 13.43 -3.36 5.23
C ILE A 30 14.63 -4.02 4.54
N VAL A 31 15.77 -3.32 4.46
CA VAL A 31 16.94 -3.85 3.74
C VAL A 31 17.59 -5.04 4.45
N GLU A 32 17.57 -5.05 5.79
CA GLU A 32 18.06 -6.19 6.59
C GLU A 32 17.17 -7.42 6.39
N LYS A 33 15.83 -7.27 6.43
CA LYS A 33 14.90 -8.38 6.21
C LYS A 33 14.88 -8.87 4.76
N CYS A 34 15.03 -7.96 3.79
CA CYS A 34 15.09 -8.28 2.37
C CYS A 34 16.45 -8.84 1.92
N GLY A 35 17.52 -8.67 2.72
CA GLY A 35 18.87 -9.10 2.36
C GLY A 35 19.54 -8.25 1.28
N ILE A 36 19.21 -6.95 1.21
CA ILE A 36 19.79 -5.99 0.25
C ILE A 36 20.53 -4.87 0.98
N ASN A 37 21.22 -4.00 0.24
CA ASN A 37 21.84 -2.81 0.83
C ASN A 37 20.93 -1.57 0.68
N ARG A 38 21.25 -0.50 1.44
CA ARG A 38 20.49 0.76 1.41
C ARG A 38 20.48 1.44 0.04
N ASN A 39 21.58 1.38 -0.71
CA ASN A 39 21.64 1.95 -2.06
C ASN A 39 20.67 1.24 -3.01
N SER A 40 20.49 -0.07 -2.85
CA SER A 40 19.49 -0.83 -3.60
C SER A 40 18.07 -0.39 -3.26
N PHE A 41 17.76 -0.09 -1.99
CA PHE A 41 16.46 0.52 -1.64
C PHE A 41 16.30 1.89 -2.31
N TYR A 42 17.28 2.77 -2.15
CA TYR A 42 17.21 4.14 -2.68
C TYR A 42 17.25 4.23 -4.21
N TYR A 43 17.68 3.17 -4.88
CA TYR A 43 17.56 3.04 -6.33
C TYR A 43 16.09 2.92 -6.79
N HIS A 44 15.23 2.32 -5.95
CA HIS A 44 13.81 2.14 -6.24
C HIS A 44 12.94 3.23 -5.61
N TYR A 45 13.22 3.62 -4.35
CA TYR A 45 12.38 4.52 -3.58
C TYR A 45 13.20 5.57 -2.86
N GLN A 46 12.81 6.84 -2.98
CA GLN A 46 13.46 7.94 -2.27
C GLN A 46 13.37 7.76 -0.75
N ASP A 47 12.23 7.30 -0.25
CA ASP A 47 11.93 7.10 1.16
C ASP A 47 10.72 6.16 1.33
N ILE A 48 10.30 5.94 2.59
CA ILE A 48 9.14 5.10 2.92
C ILE A 48 7.83 5.71 2.40
N PRO A 49 7.57 7.03 2.54
CA PRO A 49 6.40 7.65 1.92
C PRO A 49 6.27 7.39 0.42
N ALA A 50 7.34 7.51 -0.36
CA ALA A 50 7.34 7.21 -1.79
C ALA A 50 6.96 5.74 -2.09
N LEU A 51 7.51 4.79 -1.31
CA LEU A 51 7.12 3.38 -1.40
C LEU A 51 5.63 3.17 -1.11
N ILE A 52 5.08 3.82 -0.07
CA ILE A 52 3.66 3.74 0.27
C ILE A 52 2.81 4.29 -0.88
N GLU A 53 3.17 5.46 -1.41
CA GLU A 53 2.42 6.13 -2.47
C GLU A 53 2.29 5.24 -3.71
N GLU A 54 3.38 4.63 -4.16
CA GLU A 54 3.38 3.75 -5.32
C GLU A 54 2.55 2.46 -5.07
N MET A 55 2.71 1.84 -3.90
CA MET A 55 1.94 0.65 -3.53
C MET A 55 0.43 0.93 -3.44
N VAL A 56 0.04 2.06 -2.87
CA VAL A 56 -1.37 2.45 -2.75
C VAL A 56 -1.96 2.83 -4.11
N LEU A 57 -1.18 3.51 -4.97
CA LEU A 57 -1.60 3.82 -6.34
C LEU A 57 -1.88 2.56 -7.16
N GLU A 58 -1.00 1.56 -7.10
CA GLU A 58 -1.20 0.29 -7.80
C GLU A 58 -2.44 -0.46 -7.32
N GLU A 59 -2.67 -0.52 -6.01
CA GLU A 59 -3.83 -1.20 -5.46
C GLU A 59 -5.13 -0.43 -5.78
N THR A 60 -5.07 0.91 -5.81
CA THR A 60 -6.16 1.76 -6.29
C THR A 60 -6.53 1.43 -7.73
N ASN A 61 -5.53 1.38 -8.63
CA ASN A 61 -5.76 1.05 -10.04
C ASN A 61 -6.34 -0.36 -10.21
N ARG A 62 -5.83 -1.34 -9.44
CA ARG A 62 -6.38 -2.70 -9.45
C ARG A 62 -7.86 -2.73 -9.06
N ILE A 63 -8.25 -2.02 -8.00
CA ILE A 63 -9.65 -1.94 -7.57
C ILE A 63 -10.52 -1.29 -8.66
N VAL A 64 -10.03 -0.21 -9.28
CA VAL A 64 -10.76 0.46 -10.38
C VAL A 64 -10.94 -0.46 -11.59
N GLU A 65 -9.94 -1.28 -11.91
CA GLU A 65 -10.01 -2.26 -13.01
C GLU A 65 -10.91 -3.46 -12.69
N GLU A 66 -10.89 -3.95 -11.44
CA GLU A 66 -11.69 -5.10 -11.00
C GLU A 66 -13.18 -4.75 -10.83
N TYR A 67 -13.47 -3.48 -10.52
CA TYR A 67 -14.83 -2.95 -10.31
C TYR A 67 -15.11 -1.73 -11.22
N PRO A 68 -15.14 -1.89 -12.55
CA PRO A 68 -15.31 -0.78 -13.50
C PRO A 68 -16.68 -0.11 -13.41
N SER A 69 -17.68 -0.81 -12.88
CA SER A 69 -18.96 -0.25 -12.45
C SER A 69 -19.38 -0.87 -11.13
N ILE A 70 -19.75 -0.02 -10.18
CA ILE A 70 -20.44 -0.45 -8.97
C ILE A 70 -21.93 -0.44 -9.28
N ASP A 71 -22.42 -1.58 -9.77
CA ASP A 71 -23.83 -1.72 -10.18
C ASP A 71 -24.79 -1.74 -8.98
N SER A 72 -24.26 -1.90 -7.76
CA SER A 72 -25.04 -1.88 -6.52
C SER A 72 -24.18 -1.52 -5.29
N ILE A 73 -24.83 -0.97 -4.26
CA ILE A 73 -24.20 -0.73 -2.95
C ILE A 73 -23.64 -2.04 -2.36
N GLU A 74 -24.27 -3.18 -2.61
CA GLU A 74 -23.80 -4.49 -2.13
C GLU A 74 -22.43 -4.84 -2.72
N THR A 75 -22.25 -4.65 -4.04
CA THR A 75 -20.96 -4.86 -4.72
C THR A 75 -19.90 -3.92 -4.16
N ALA A 76 -20.25 -2.65 -3.92
CA ALA A 76 -19.37 -1.67 -3.30
C ALA A 76 -18.91 -2.11 -1.90
N LEU A 77 -19.87 -2.54 -1.09
CA LEU A 77 -19.62 -2.94 0.29
C LEU A 77 -18.75 -4.19 0.33
N LYS A 78 -18.99 -5.14 -0.57
CA LYS A 78 -18.21 -6.37 -0.68
C LYS A 78 -16.76 -6.08 -1.09
N ALA A 79 -16.54 -5.25 -2.10
CA ALA A 79 -15.20 -4.83 -2.51
C ALA A 79 -14.45 -4.13 -1.35
N ALA A 80 -15.13 -3.24 -0.64
CA ALA A 80 -14.55 -2.55 0.52
C ALA A 80 -14.21 -3.52 1.67
N ILE A 81 -15.08 -4.50 1.95
CA ILE A 81 -14.87 -5.51 3.00
C ILE A 81 -13.71 -6.45 2.63
N ASP A 82 -13.66 -6.94 1.40
CA ASP A 82 -12.60 -7.85 0.94
C ASP A 82 -11.24 -7.14 1.00
N PHE A 83 -11.18 -5.89 0.57
CA PHE A 83 -9.99 -5.04 0.67
C PHE A 83 -9.55 -4.82 2.13
N ALA A 84 -10.48 -4.38 2.99
CA ALA A 84 -10.21 -4.13 4.40
C ALA A 84 -9.81 -5.40 5.16
N SER A 85 -10.33 -6.56 4.75
CA SER A 85 -10.00 -7.86 5.36
C SER A 85 -8.61 -8.33 4.95
N LYS A 86 -8.25 -8.18 3.67
CA LYS A 86 -6.94 -8.59 3.13
C LYS A 86 -5.78 -7.75 3.70
N TYR A 87 -5.99 -6.46 3.92
CA TYR A 87 -4.95 -5.52 4.33
C TYR A 87 -5.22 -4.86 5.68
N ARG A 88 -5.96 -5.53 6.58
CA ARG A 88 -6.44 -4.95 7.84
C ARG A 88 -5.35 -4.25 8.66
N LYS A 89 -4.25 -4.95 8.99
CA LYS A 89 -3.16 -4.37 9.79
C LYS A 89 -2.37 -3.31 9.01
N PRO A 90 -1.91 -3.56 7.76
CA PRO A 90 -1.23 -2.54 6.97
C PRO A 90 -2.01 -1.23 6.83
N ILE A 91 -3.30 -1.30 6.48
CA ILE A 91 -4.17 -0.12 6.36
C ILE A 91 -4.25 0.63 7.70
N LEU A 92 -4.50 -0.08 8.80
CA LEU A 92 -4.61 0.55 10.12
C LEU A 92 -3.30 1.21 10.56
N HIS A 93 -2.16 0.58 10.29
CA HIS A 93 -0.85 1.14 10.65
C HIS A 93 -0.46 2.35 9.80
N ILE A 94 -0.86 2.39 8.52
CA ILE A 94 -0.67 3.57 7.66
C ILE A 94 -1.64 4.68 8.09
N TYR A 95 -2.92 4.36 8.30
CA TYR A 95 -3.94 5.32 8.70
C TYR A 95 -3.65 6.00 10.05
N ASN A 96 -3.07 5.27 11.00
CA ASN A 96 -2.67 5.81 12.30
C ASN A 96 -1.30 6.50 12.29
N SER A 97 -0.74 6.80 11.11
CA SER A 97 0.56 7.44 10.96
C SER A 97 0.46 8.87 10.44
N VAL A 98 1.59 9.57 10.40
CA VAL A 98 1.70 10.89 9.76
C VAL A 98 1.43 10.86 8.25
N ASN A 99 1.49 9.68 7.61
CA ASN A 99 1.22 9.47 6.18
C ASN A 99 -0.26 9.17 5.89
N ARG A 100 -1.16 9.48 6.84
CA ARG A 100 -2.60 9.28 6.69
C ARG A 100 -3.17 10.02 5.48
N ASP A 101 -2.64 11.20 5.16
CA ASP A 101 -3.10 12.01 4.02
C ASP A 101 -2.92 11.28 2.69
N ILE A 102 -1.84 10.49 2.54
CA ILE A 102 -1.60 9.65 1.37
C ILE A 102 -2.79 8.70 1.24
N PHE A 103 -3.08 7.93 2.28
CA PHE A 103 -4.19 6.97 2.27
C PHE A 103 -5.56 7.63 2.00
N GLU A 104 -5.85 8.77 2.64
CA GLU A 104 -7.12 9.50 2.43
C GLU A 104 -7.28 10.02 1.00
N ARG A 105 -6.20 10.57 0.40
CA ARG A 105 -6.20 11.03 -0.99
C ARG A 105 -6.54 9.91 -1.96
N TYR A 106 -6.02 8.70 -1.73
CA TYR A 106 -6.31 7.55 -2.57
C TYR A 106 -7.71 6.96 -2.36
N LEU A 107 -8.19 6.88 -1.12
CA LEU A 107 -9.58 6.53 -0.84
C LEU A 107 -10.53 7.46 -1.60
N TRP A 108 -10.24 8.76 -1.59
CA TRP A 108 -11.04 9.74 -2.33
C TRP A 108 -10.99 9.53 -3.85
N ASN A 109 -9.84 9.12 -4.40
CA ASN A 109 -9.73 8.76 -5.80
C ASN A 109 -10.61 7.55 -6.13
N VAL A 110 -10.57 6.47 -5.35
CA VAL A 110 -11.47 5.30 -5.53
C VAL A 110 -12.94 5.73 -5.48
N CYS A 111 -13.33 6.56 -4.50
CA CYS A 111 -14.71 7.07 -4.40
C CYS A 111 -15.13 7.88 -5.63
N LYS A 112 -14.25 8.73 -6.18
CA LYS A 112 -14.52 9.52 -7.40
C LYS A 112 -14.73 8.66 -8.64
N TYR A 113 -14.03 7.53 -8.76
CA TYR A 113 -14.23 6.63 -9.90
C TYR A 113 -15.51 5.82 -9.79
N THR A 114 -15.91 5.50 -8.56
CA THR A 114 -17.05 4.61 -8.29
C THR A 114 -18.39 5.33 -8.21
N VAL A 115 -18.41 6.61 -7.86
CA VAL A 115 -19.62 7.46 -7.83
C VAL A 115 -19.59 8.41 -9.03
N LYS A 116 -20.39 8.10 -10.08
CA LYS A 116 -20.74 9.04 -11.16
C LYS A 116 -21.97 9.85 -10.80
#